data_AF-A0A2N2IZX7-F1
#
_entry.id   AF-A0A2N2IZX7-F1
#
_cell.length_a   1.000
_cell.length_b   1.000
_cell.length_c   1.000
_cell.angle_alpha   90.00
_cell.angle_beta   90.00
_cell.angle_gamma   90.00
#
_symmetry.space_group_name_H-M   'P 1'
#
loop_
_entity.id
_entity.type
_entity.pdbx_description
1 polymer ?
#
loop_
_entity_poly.entity_id
_entity_poly.type
_entity_poly.pdbx_seq_one_letter_code
_entity_poly.pdbx_strand_id
1 'polypeptide(L)'
;MPLSVAIITRNEEDRLPECLASVAFAAEVVVVDSDSTDRTVEIAREFGAVVYVESWQGFGRQKQLAIDRCRHDWVLVLDADERVGAEAQWEIREVLATGSSVAYSFPRKNYFCGR
;
A
#
# COMPACT_ATOMS: atom_id res chain seq x y z
N MET A 1 -9.15 6.73 -13.62
CA MET A 1 -7.97 7.55 -13.23
C MET A 1 -6.87 6.62 -12.71
N PRO A 2 -5.56 6.94 -12.85
CA PRO A 2 -4.50 6.10 -12.29
C PRO A 2 -4.48 6.17 -10.76
N LEU A 3 -4.12 5.07 -10.11
CA LEU A 3 -4.04 4.92 -8.66
C LEU A 3 -2.57 4.71 -8.25
N SER A 4 -2.10 5.48 -7.26
CA SER A 4 -0.91 5.13 -6.50
C SER A 4 -1.31 4.38 -5.22
N VAL A 5 -0.47 3.45 -4.80
CA VAL A 5 -0.61 2.77 -3.50
C VAL A 5 0.59 3.13 -2.64
N ALA A 6 0.32 3.64 -1.45
CA ALA A 6 1.32 4.03 -0.46
C ALA A 6 1.37 2.98 0.66
N ILE A 7 2.53 2.33 0.82
CA ILE A 7 2.75 1.28 1.82
C ILE A 7 3.87 1.71 2.75
N ILE A 8 3.66 1.55 4.06
CA ILE A 8 4.75 1.60 5.04
C ILE A 8 5.09 0.19 5.49
N THR A 9 6.37 -0.08 5.75
CA THR A 9 6.81 -1.43 6.11
C THR A 9 8.01 -1.44 7.05
N ARG A 10 8.16 -2.54 7.80
CA ARG A 10 9.34 -2.90 8.58
C ARG A 10 9.35 -4.40 8.90
N ASN A 11 10.28 -5.15 8.33
CA ASN A 11 10.45 -6.59 8.51
C ASN A 11 9.17 -7.40 8.21
N GLU A 12 8.64 -7.27 7.00
CA GLU A 12 7.40 -7.92 6.54
C GLU A 12 7.66 -8.83 5.32
N GLU A 13 8.84 -9.47 5.23
CA GLU A 13 9.18 -10.35 4.09
C GLU A 13 8.14 -11.47 3.84
N ASP A 14 7.49 -11.95 4.90
CA ASP A 14 6.48 -13.01 4.84
C ASP A 14 5.09 -12.53 4.35
N ARG A 15 4.78 -11.24 4.50
CA ARG A 15 3.43 -10.69 4.24
C ARG A 15 3.38 -9.75 3.05
N LEU A 16 4.44 -8.99 2.85
CA LEU A 16 4.56 -8.00 1.79
C LEU A 16 4.28 -8.58 0.39
N PRO A 17 4.72 -9.79 0.00
CA PRO A 17 4.43 -10.34 -1.32
C PRO A 17 2.93 -10.41 -1.62
N GLU A 18 2.12 -10.83 -0.65
CA GLU A 18 0.67 -10.94 -0.83
C GLU A 18 -0.01 -9.57 -0.83
N CYS A 19 0.50 -8.62 -0.03
CA CYS A 19 0.05 -7.22 -0.07
C CYS A 19 0.26 -6.64 -1.47
N LEU A 20 1.49 -6.72 -1.99
CA LEU A 20 1.87 -6.20 -3.31
C LEU A 20 1.09 -6.87 -4.45
N ALA A 21 0.93 -8.20 -4.40
CA ALA A 21 0.13 -8.93 -5.37
C ALA A 21 -1.34 -8.47 -5.37
N SER A 22 -1.91 -8.17 -4.20
CA SER A 22 -3.30 -7.72 -4.07
C SER A 22 -3.56 -6.34 -4.69
N VAL A 23 -2.52 -5.55 -4.93
CA VAL A 23 -2.59 -4.21 -5.53
C VAL A 23 -1.92 -4.11 -6.90
N ALA A 24 -1.66 -5.25 -7.56
CA ALA A 24 -1.04 -5.28 -8.89
C ALA A 24 -1.83 -4.53 -10.00
N PHE A 25 -3.06 -4.10 -9.72
CA PHE A 25 -3.87 -3.27 -10.60
C PHE A 25 -3.60 -1.76 -10.47
N ALA A 26 -2.83 -1.33 -9.47
CA ALA A 26 -2.42 0.04 -9.30
C ALA A 26 -1.42 0.47 -10.39
N ALA A 27 -1.42 1.75 -10.74
CA ALA A 27 -0.47 2.30 -11.71
C ALA A 27 0.91 2.56 -11.09
N GLU A 28 0.97 2.66 -9.77
CA GLU A 28 2.19 2.89 -9.00
C GLU A 28 2.07 2.27 -7.61
N VAL A 29 3.15 1.68 -7.11
CA VAL A 29 3.29 1.28 -5.71
C VAL A 29 4.53 1.97 -5.14
N VAL A 30 4.34 2.72 -4.07
CA VAL A 30 5.39 3.36 -3.29
C VAL A 30 5.49 2.65 -1.94
N VAL A 31 6.70 2.21 -1.59
CA VAL A 31 7.00 1.59 -0.31
C VAL A 31 7.97 2.48 0.46
N VAL A 32 7.59 2.85 1.68
CA VAL A 32 8.49 3.50 2.65
C VAL A 32 8.86 2.48 3.72
N ASP A 33 10.11 2.02 3.66
CA ASP A 33 10.70 1.05 4.57
C ASP A 33 11.34 1.73 5.78
N SER A 34 11.13 1.18 6.98
CA SER A 34 11.64 1.73 8.24
C SER A 34 12.84 0.95 8.77
N ASP A 35 13.90 0.87 7.97
CA ASP A 35 15.15 0.17 8.25
C ASP A 35 14.95 -1.34 8.48
N SER A 36 14.31 -2.01 7.52
CA SER A 36 14.19 -3.48 7.55
C SER A 36 15.56 -4.16 7.45
N THR A 37 15.69 -5.26 8.17
CA THR A 37 16.91 -6.09 8.22
C THR A 37 16.74 -7.44 7.54
N ASP A 38 15.52 -7.74 7.07
CA ASP A 38 15.15 -8.93 6.32
C ASP A 38 15.08 -8.62 4.81
N ARG A 39 14.44 -9.49 4.01
CA ARG A 39 14.33 -9.31 2.56
C ARG A 39 13.21 -8.36 2.12
N THR A 40 12.53 -7.66 3.03
CA THR A 40 11.41 -6.76 2.73
C THR A 40 11.70 -5.79 1.59
N VAL A 41 12.86 -5.10 1.65
CA VAL A 41 13.25 -4.12 0.63
C VAL A 41 13.57 -4.76 -0.72
N GLU A 42 14.21 -5.94 -0.71
CA GLU A 42 14.50 -6.72 -1.92
C GLU A 42 13.20 -7.11 -2.61
N ILE A 43 12.27 -7.71 -1.87
CA ILE A 43 10.95 -8.14 -2.34
C ILE A 43 10.18 -6.96 -2.95
N ALA A 44 10.12 -5.81 -2.26
CA ALA A 44 9.43 -4.64 -2.76
C ALA A 44 9.96 -4.20 -4.15
N ARG A 45 11.28 -4.20 -4.33
CA ARG A 45 11.91 -3.83 -5.61
C ARG A 45 11.65 -4.87 -6.70
N GLU A 46 11.66 -6.16 -6.38
CA GLU A 46 11.37 -7.24 -7.34
C GLU A 46 9.94 -7.14 -7.89
N PHE A 47 8.99 -6.69 -7.08
CA PHE A 47 7.62 -6.39 -7.50
C PHE A 47 7.46 -5.08 -8.28
N GLY A 48 8.55 -4.34 -8.51
CA GLY A 48 8.54 -3.09 -9.25
C GLY A 48 8.06 -1.88 -8.44
N ALA A 49 7.99 -1.99 -7.10
CA ALA A 49 7.66 -0.84 -6.26
C ALA A 49 8.81 0.18 -6.21
N VAL A 50 8.46 1.45 -6.06
CA VAL A 50 9.42 2.52 -5.76
C VAL A 50 9.68 2.53 -4.27
N VAL A 51 10.91 2.18 -3.86
CA VAL A 51 11.25 1.99 -2.44
C VAL A 51 12.10 3.14 -1.90
N TYR A 52 11.66 3.71 -0.79
CA TYR A 52 12.40 4.68 0.02
C TYR A 52 12.69 4.08 1.39
N VAL A 53 13.92 4.19 1.88
CA VAL A 53 14.29 3.77 3.24
C VAL A 53 14.41 5.03 4.09
N GLU A 54 13.60 5.14 5.13
CA GLU A 54 13.49 6.32 5.99
C GLU A 54 13.34 5.86 7.44
N SER A 55 14.14 6.41 8.35
CA SER A 55 14.03 6.05 9.77
C SER A 55 12.63 6.31 10.31
N TRP A 56 12.19 5.45 11.23
CA TRP A 56 10.84 5.47 11.78
C TRP A 56 10.49 6.80 12.45
N GLN A 57 9.44 7.47 11.96
CA GLN A 57 8.95 8.74 12.50
C GLN A 57 7.53 8.66 13.11
N GLY A 58 6.99 7.44 13.26
CA GLY A 58 5.61 7.20 13.69
C GLY A 58 4.65 7.05 12.51
N PHE A 59 3.52 6.36 12.73
CA PHE A 59 2.58 5.96 11.68
C PHE A 59 2.12 7.12 10.80
N GLY A 60 1.69 8.24 11.40
CA GLY A 60 1.15 9.37 10.64
C GLY A 60 2.21 10.00 9.71
N ARG A 61 3.42 10.22 10.22
CA ARG A 61 4.51 10.80 9.41
C ARG A 61 5.00 9.84 8.35
N GLN A 62 5.11 8.55 8.66
CA GLN A 62 5.56 7.54 7.69
C GLN A 62 4.54 7.39 6.55
N LYS A 63 3.24 7.37 6.87
CA LYS A 63 2.16 7.33 5.86
C LYS A 63 2.14 8.59 5.01
N GLN A 64 2.31 9.77 5.63
CA GLN A 64 2.40 11.02 4.88
C GLN A 64 3.61 11.03 3.94
N LEU A 65 4.78 10.58 4.39
CA LEU A 65 5.96 10.45 3.53
C LEU A 65 5.69 9.53 2.33
N ALA A 66 4.99 8.42 2.52
CA ALA A 66 4.63 7.53 1.42
C ALA A 66 3.66 8.21 0.43
N ILE A 67 2.64 8.92 0.93
CA ILE A 67 1.69 9.70 0.12
C ILE A 67 2.41 10.79 -0.68
N ASP A 68 3.32 11.54 -0.05
CA ASP A 68 4.05 12.64 -0.68
C ASP A 68 4.98 12.18 -1.82
N ARG A 69 5.32 10.89 -1.87
CA ARG A 69 6.13 10.28 -2.93
C ARG A 69 5.28 9.66 -4.05
N CYS A 70 3.96 9.60 -3.89
CA CYS A 70 3.05 9.15 -4.94
C CYS A 70 2.90 10.21 -6.03
N ARG A 71 2.83 9.79 -7.29
CA ARG A 71 2.71 10.68 -8.45
C ARG A 71 1.28 10.89 -8.95
N HIS A 72 0.31 10.14 -8.43
CA HIS A 72 -1.08 10.17 -8.87
C HIS A 72 -1.98 10.81 -7.80
N ASP A 73 -3.05 11.47 -8.25
CA ASP A 73 -3.99 12.19 -7.37
C ASP A 73 -4.74 11.25 -6.41
N TRP A 74 -5.02 10.03 -6.88
CA TRP A 74 -5.64 9.00 -6.05
C TRP A 74 -4.57 8.16 -5.38
N VAL A 75 -4.62 8.13 -4.05
CA VAL A 75 -3.71 7.34 -3.21
C VAL A 75 -4.52 6.40 -2.32
N LEU A 76 -4.23 5.11 -2.42
CA LEU A 76 -4.67 4.12 -1.45
C LEU A 76 -3.55 3.87 -0.45
N VAL A 77 -3.81 4.08 0.84
CA VAL A 77 -2.84 3.85 1.91
C VAL A 77 -3.08 2.46 2.50
N LEU A 78 -2.05 1.63 2.55
CA LEU A 78 -2.09 0.28 3.13
C LEU A 78 -0.92 0.05 4.09
N ASP A 79 -1.14 -0.79 5.09
CA ASP A 79 -0.05 -1.40 5.86
C ASP A 79 0.43 -2.68 5.13
N ALA A 80 1.71 -3.05 5.29
CA ALA A 80 2.33 -4.16 4.54
C ALA A 80 1.76 -5.55 4.85
N ASP A 81 0.97 -5.69 5.92
CA ASP A 81 0.23 -6.89 6.30
C ASP A 81 -1.23 -6.90 5.83
N GLU A 82 -1.70 -5.85 5.14
CA GLU A 82 -3.04 -5.74 4.58
C GLU A 82 -3.11 -6.24 3.13
N ARG A 83 -4.29 -6.71 2.72
CA ARG A 83 -4.54 -7.23 1.37
C ARG A 83 -5.88 -6.70 0.85
N VAL A 84 -5.90 -6.25 -0.40
CA VAL A 84 -7.13 -5.84 -1.08
C VAL A 84 -7.78 -7.06 -1.74
N GLY A 85 -8.89 -7.52 -1.17
CA GLY A 85 -9.67 -8.64 -1.71
C GLY A 85 -10.30 -8.32 -3.07
N ALA A 86 -10.56 -9.35 -3.88
CA ALA A 86 -11.02 -9.19 -5.28
C ALA A 86 -12.26 -8.29 -5.44
N GLU A 87 -13.23 -8.39 -4.52
CA GLU A 87 -14.41 -7.53 -4.48
C GLU A 87 -14.04 -6.06 -4.29
N ALA A 88 -13.23 -5.74 -3.27
CA ALA A 88 -12.75 -4.39 -3.03
C ALA A 88 -11.90 -3.86 -4.20
N GLN A 89 -11.09 -4.70 -4.86
CA GLN A 89 -10.37 -4.29 -6.07
C GLN A 89 -11.33 -3.88 -7.20
N TRP A 90 -12.43 -4.61 -7.37
CA TRP A 90 -13.45 -4.26 -8.36
C TRP A 90 -14.11 -2.92 -8.00
N GLU A 91 -14.55 -2.75 -6.75
CA GLU A 91 -15.16 -1.51 -6.27
C GLU A 91 -14.23 -0.30 -6.43
N ILE A 92 -12.93 -0.45 -6.10
CA ILE A 92 -11.93 0.61 -6.27
C ILE A 92 -11.83 1.01 -7.74
N ARG A 93 -11.79 0.05 -8.67
CA ARG A 93 -11.72 0.35 -10.11
C ARG A 93 -12.97 1.09 -10.61
N GLU A 94 -14.16 0.69 -10.15
CA GLU A 94 -15.42 1.36 -10.47
C GLU A 94 -15.44 2.80 -9.96
N VAL A 95 -15.02 3.02 -8.70
CA VAL A 95 -14.92 4.36 -8.10
C VAL A 95 -13.92 5.24 -8.86
N LEU A 96 -12.76 4.71 -9.26
CA LEU A 96 -11.77 5.46 -10.02
C LEU A 96 -12.22 5.80 -11.45
N ALA A 97 -13.26 5.12 -11.97
CA ALA A 97 -13.80 5.36 -13.30
C ALA A 97 -15.02 6.29 -13.28
N THR A 98 -15.88 6.18 -12.27
CA THR A 98 -17.21 6.82 -12.24
C THR A 98 -17.45 7.72 -11.03
N GLY A 99 -16.57 7.66 -10.02
CA GLY A 99 -16.73 8.38 -8.77
C GLY A 99 -16.71 9.90 -8.94
N SER A 100 -17.51 10.57 -8.12
CA SER A 100 -17.62 12.04 -8.08
C SER A 100 -17.14 12.64 -6.75
N SER A 101 -16.78 11.81 -5.77
CA SER A 101 -16.28 12.27 -4.47
C SER A 101 -14.78 12.48 -4.50
N VAL A 102 -14.29 13.34 -3.60
CA VAL A 102 -12.85 13.62 -3.44
C VAL A 102 -12.13 12.63 -2.52
N ALA A 103 -12.87 11.76 -1.83
CA ALA A 103 -12.35 10.72 -0.96
C ALA A 103 -13.40 9.62 -0.77
N TYR A 104 -12.93 8.40 -0.49
CA TYR A 104 -13.74 7.22 -0.22
C TYR A 104 -13.15 6.44 0.96
N SER A 105 -13.99 5.68 1.64
CA SER A 105 -13.60 4.73 2.68
C SER A 105 -14.33 3.42 2.47
N PHE A 106 -13.69 2.30 2.80
CA PHE A 106 -14.28 0.96 2.73
C PHE A 106 -13.99 0.19 4.01
N PRO A 107 -14.83 -0.80 4.39
CA PRO A 107 -14.65 -1.54 5.62
C PRO A 107 -13.38 -2.40 5.56
N ARG A 108 -12.66 -2.45 6.69
CA ARG A 108 -11.51 -3.35 6.87
C ARG A 108 -11.90 -4.55 7.71
N LYS A 109 -11.66 -5.75 7.19
CA LYS A 109 -11.74 -6.99 7.97
C LYS A 109 -10.39 -7.25 8.63
N ASN A 110 -10.37 -7.16 9.96
CA ASN A 110 -9.16 -7.43 10.74
C ASN A 110 -9.10 -8.92 11.12
N TYR A 111 -7.93 -9.53 10.98
CA TYR A 111 -7.65 -10.87 11.48
C TYR A 111 -6.69 -10.74 12.65
N PHE A 112 -7.15 -11.05 13.86
CA PHE A 112 -6.38 -10.87 15.09
C PHE A 112 -6.47 -12.13 15.94
N CYS A 113 -5.33 -12.64 16.42
CA CYS A 113 -5.25 -13.90 17.17
C CYS A 113 -5.90 -15.10 16.44
N GLY A 114 -5.77 -15.14 15.10
CA GLY A 114 -6.29 -16.23 14.26
C GLY A 114 -7.80 -16.20 14.00
N ARG A 115 -8.48 -15.07 14.26
CA ARG A 115 -9.91 -14.89 14.04
C ARG A 115 -10.24 -13.52 13.49
#